data_AF-A0A537ED11-F1
#
_entry.id   AF-A0A537ED11-F1
#
_cell.length_a   1.000
_cell.length_b   1.000
_cell.length_c   1.000
_cell.angle_alpha   90.00
_cell.angle_beta   90.00
_cell.angle_gamma   90.00
#
_symmetry.space_group_name_H-M   'P 1'
#
loop_
_entity.id
_entity.type
_entity.pdbx_description
1 polymer ?
#
loop_
_entity_poly.entity_id
_entity_poly.type
_entity_poly.pdbx_seq_one_letter_code
_entity_poly.pdbx_strand_id
1 'polypeptide(L)'
;MSRCGPSNILEVGMGTGRILRNISTSENVVGLDLDREMVREFRRLRRNRPGVPAPVHLVVADAERLPFRRGCFGAVVCIRALKYVRRPGRAISEMCTVLQPKGRLVLEFSNILAPNGFLYLAQNISRKGPILKAFLPRTIAQYLRQSGMT
;
A
#
# COMPACT_ATOMS: atom_id res chain seq x y z
N MET A 1 -20.42 -9.81 4.89
CA MET A 1 -20.98 -8.80 3.96
C MET A 1 -19.83 -8.03 3.32
N SER A 2 -19.73 -8.08 2.00
CA SER A 2 -18.60 -7.54 1.22
C SER A 2 -18.60 -6.01 1.25
N ARG A 3 -17.62 -5.43 1.94
CA ARG A 3 -17.39 -3.99 2.06
C ARG A 3 -16.72 -3.47 0.78
N CYS A 4 -17.48 -3.43 -0.32
CA CYS A 4 -17.07 -2.76 -1.55
C CYS A 4 -17.92 -1.51 -1.75
N GLY A 5 -17.31 -0.41 -2.19
CA GLY A 5 -17.98 0.88 -2.28
C GLY A 5 -17.02 2.01 -2.69
N PRO A 6 -17.54 3.09 -3.29
CA PRO A 6 -16.74 4.20 -3.79
C PRO A 6 -16.04 5.00 -2.67
N SER A 7 -16.53 4.92 -1.44
CA SER A 7 -15.90 5.51 -0.25
C SER A 7 -15.01 4.52 0.51
N ASN A 8 -14.69 3.35 -0.08
CA ASN A 8 -13.82 2.38 0.58
C ASN A 8 -12.39 2.57 0.11
N ILE A 9 -11.47 2.56 1.07
CA ILE A 9 -10.03 2.72 0.82
C ILE A 9 -9.28 1.45 1.23
N LEU A 10 -8.38 0.99 0.36
CA LEU A 10 -7.38 -0.03 0.68
C LEU A 10 -6.00 0.60 0.85
N GLU A 11 -5.35 0.38 1.98
CA GLU A 11 -3.92 0.61 2.15
C GLU A 11 -3.16 -0.72 2.02
N VAL A 12 -2.23 -0.80 1.08
CA VAL A 12 -1.37 -1.97 0.83
C VAL A 12 0.01 -1.73 1.44
N GLY A 13 0.45 -2.67 2.28
CA GLY A 13 1.70 -2.58 3.04
C GLY A 13 1.60 -1.54 4.17
N MET A 14 0.53 -1.61 4.96
CA MET A 14 0.21 -0.62 5.99
C MET A 14 1.26 -0.53 7.13
N GLY A 15 2.09 -1.56 7.33
CA GLY A 15 3.02 -1.67 8.44
C GLY A 15 2.32 -1.46 9.79
N THR A 16 2.84 -0.55 10.61
CA THR A 16 2.24 -0.13 11.89
C THR A 16 1.15 0.95 11.73
N GLY A 17 0.59 1.07 10.52
CA GLY A 17 -0.54 1.93 10.15
C GLY A 17 -0.29 3.42 10.36
N ARG A 18 0.90 3.92 10.00
CA ARG A 18 1.22 5.35 10.12
C ARG A 18 0.38 6.20 9.17
N ILE A 19 0.13 5.72 7.95
CA ILE A 19 -0.65 6.43 6.94
C ILE A 19 -2.15 6.18 7.17
N LEU A 20 -2.53 4.94 7.49
CA LEU A 20 -3.90 4.53 7.83
C LEU A 20 -4.60 5.49 8.80
N ARG A 21 -3.86 5.97 9.80
CA ARG A 21 -4.35 6.93 10.81
C ARG A 21 -4.79 8.28 10.25
N ASN A 22 -4.17 8.73 9.16
CA ASN A 22 -4.47 10.02 8.52
C ASN A 22 -5.55 9.88 7.45
N ILE A 23 -5.82 8.66 6.97
CA ILE A 23 -6.84 8.38 5.95
C ILE A 23 -8.24 8.28 6.58
N SER A 24 -8.36 7.91 7.86
CA SER A 24 -9.63 7.46 8.43
C SER A 24 -10.62 8.56 8.86
N THR A 25 -10.75 9.66 8.13
CA THR A 25 -11.60 10.80 8.55
C THR A 25 -13.11 10.60 8.30
N SER A 26 -13.55 9.61 7.51
CA SER A 26 -14.99 9.27 7.38
C SER A 26 -15.31 7.97 6.59
N GLU A 27 -14.31 7.16 6.24
CA GLU A 27 -14.43 6.13 5.21
C GLU A 27 -14.12 4.72 5.72
N ASN A 28 -14.66 3.67 5.07
CA ASN A 28 -14.34 2.28 5.42
C ASN A 28 -12.92 1.97 4.94
N VAL A 29 -11.96 1.94 5.87
CA VAL A 29 -10.55 1.68 5.54
C VAL A 29 -10.21 0.20 5.77
N VAL A 30 -9.54 -0.39 4.79
CA VAL A 30 -8.93 -1.72 4.87
C VAL A 30 -7.42 -1.56 4.83
N GLY A 31 -6.72 -1.98 5.88
CA GLY A 31 -5.27 -2.09 5.90
C GLY A 31 -4.83 -3.53 5.62
N LEU A 32 -3.93 -3.69 4.65
CA LEU A 32 -3.36 -4.97 4.27
C LEU A 32 -1.85 -4.95 4.49
N ASP A 33 -1.32 -6.01 5.11
CA ASP A 33 0.12 -6.25 5.16
C ASP A 33 0.41 -7.75 5.04
N LEU A 34 1.57 -8.10 4.49
CA LEU A 34 2.01 -9.50 4.42
C LEU A 34 2.52 -9.96 5.79
N ASP A 35 3.14 -9.06 6.56
CA ASP A 35 3.73 -9.37 7.85
C ASP A 35 2.67 -9.34 8.96
N ARG A 36 2.40 -10.53 9.53
CA ARG A 36 1.46 -10.71 10.64
C ARG A 36 1.87 -9.90 11.88
N GLU A 37 3.17 -9.73 12.13
CA GLU A 37 3.66 -8.95 13.27
C GLU A 37 3.27 -7.47 13.14
N MET A 38 3.36 -6.90 11.94
CA MET A 38 2.96 -5.51 11.66
C MET A 38 1.48 -5.29 11.96
N VAL A 39 0.62 -6.25 11.55
CA VAL A 39 -0.82 -6.19 11.85
C VAL A 39 -1.09 -6.28 13.35
N ARG A 40 -0.39 -7.16 14.07
CA ARG A 40 -0.52 -7.27 15.54
C ARG A 40 -0.06 -6.00 16.23
N GLU A 41 1.06 -5.45 15.80
CA GLU A 41 1.61 -4.21 16.36
C GLU A 41 0.70 -3.02 16.09
N PHE A 42 0.12 -2.89 14.90
CA PHE A 42 -0.89 -1.88 14.63
C PHE A 42 -2.09 -2.00 15.58
N ARG A 43 -2.62 -3.21 15.80
CA ARG A 43 -3.73 -3.42 16.75
C ARG A 43 -3.37 -2.98 18.16
N ARG A 44 -2.15 -3.28 18.62
CA ARG A 44 -1.62 -2.87 19.93
C ARG A 44 -1.51 -1.35 20.04
N LEU A 45 -0.89 -0.70 19.06
CA LEU A 45 -0.72 0.75 19.03
C LEU A 45 -2.06 1.50 18.95
N ARG A 46 -3.02 0.97 18.18
CA ARG A 46 -4.37 1.54 18.06
C ARG A 46 -5.12 1.49 19.38
N ARG A 47 -4.99 0.40 20.15
CA ARG A 47 -5.61 0.27 21.48
C ARG A 47 -5.09 1.33 22.46
N ASN A 48 -3.80 1.67 22.35
CA ASN A 48 -3.12 2.56 23.27
C ASN A 48 -3.14 4.05 22.84
N ARG A 49 -3.74 4.40 21.70
CA ARG A 49 -3.84 5.78 21.20
C ARG A 49 -5.24 6.06 20.64
N PRO A 50 -6.16 6.65 21.43
CA PRO A 50 -7.44 7.11 20.91
C PRO A 50 -7.20 8.21 19.87
N GLY A 51 -7.75 8.05 18.66
CA GLY A 51 -7.52 8.99 17.55
C GLY A 51 -7.63 8.37 16.16
N VAL A 52 -7.81 7.05 16.05
CA VAL A 52 -8.16 6.38 14.78
C VAL A 52 -9.64 6.05 14.80
N PRO A 53 -10.50 6.83 14.11
CA PRO A 53 -11.90 6.49 13.93
C PRO A 53 -12.08 5.07 13.39
N ALA A 54 -12.99 4.32 14.01
CA ALA A 54 -13.47 3.05 13.49
C ALA A 54 -14.51 3.31 12.38
N PRO A 55 -14.63 2.42 11.38
CA PRO A 55 -14.04 1.08 11.30
C PRO A 55 -12.76 0.98 10.44
N VAL A 56 -11.71 0.38 11.00
CA VAL A 56 -10.53 -0.09 10.26
C VAL A 56 -10.53 -1.62 10.24
N HIS A 57 -10.51 -2.20 9.04
CA HIS A 57 -10.38 -3.64 8.81
C HIS A 57 -8.94 -4.01 8.50
N LEU A 58 -8.48 -5.14 9.02
CA LEU A 58 -7.09 -5.56 8.86
C LEU A 58 -7.05 -6.92 8.18
N VAL A 59 -6.25 -7.01 7.12
CA VAL A 59 -6.09 -8.21 6.29
C VAL A 59 -4.62 -8.58 6.24
N VAL A 60 -4.33 -9.86 6.44
CA VAL A 60 -2.99 -10.42 6.21
C VAL A 60 -3.02 -11.12 4.87
N ALA A 61 -2.35 -10.56 3.87
CA ALA A 61 -2.30 -11.14 2.53
C ALA A 61 -1.11 -10.60 1.72
N ASP A 62 -0.79 -11.29 0.63
CA ASP A 62 0.23 -10.85 -0.34
C ASP A 62 -0.37 -9.79 -1.27
N ALA A 63 0.36 -8.69 -1.47
CA ALA A 63 -0.01 -7.65 -2.41
C ALA A 63 -0.02 -8.13 -3.87
N GLU A 64 0.70 -9.21 -4.18
CA GLU A 64 0.72 -9.84 -5.51
C GLU A 64 -0.51 -10.71 -5.81
N ARG A 65 -1.40 -10.91 -4.81
CA ARG A 65 -2.66 -11.64 -4.95
C ARG A 65 -3.67 -11.13 -3.92
N LEU A 66 -4.34 -10.03 -4.25
CA LEU A 66 -5.23 -9.35 -3.33
C LEU A 66 -6.53 -10.16 -3.11
N PRO A 67 -6.96 -10.40 -1.86
CA PRO A 67 -8.14 -11.21 -1.56
C PRO A 67 -9.44 -10.41 -1.66
N PHE A 68 -9.56 -9.56 -2.68
CA PHE A 68 -10.71 -8.67 -2.87
C PHE A 68 -11.28 -8.82 -4.27
N ARG A 69 -12.56 -8.49 -4.42
CA ARG A 69 -13.20 -8.48 -5.73
C ARG A 69 -12.65 -7.34 -6.59
N ARG A 70 -12.72 -7.51 -7.91
CA ARG A 70 -12.47 -6.45 -8.87
C ARG A 70 -13.39 -5.25 -8.57
N GLY A 71 -12.87 -4.03 -8.65
CA GLY A 71 -13.68 -2.81 -8.44
C GLY A 71 -14.27 -2.66 -7.03
N CYS A 72 -13.58 -3.15 -6.01
CA CYS A 72 -14.08 -3.07 -4.64
C CYS A 72 -13.82 -1.72 -3.96
N PHE A 73 -12.74 -1.03 -4.33
CA PHE A 73 -12.27 0.18 -3.65
C PHE A 73 -12.35 1.41 -4.54
N GLY A 74 -12.81 2.53 -3.98
CA GLY A 74 -12.74 3.83 -4.64
C GLY A 74 -11.33 4.43 -4.61
N ALA A 75 -10.52 4.08 -3.62
CA ALA A 75 -9.09 4.39 -3.63
C ALA A 75 -8.22 3.25 -3.11
N VAL A 76 -7.01 3.15 -3.67
CA VAL A 76 -5.96 2.23 -3.23
C VAL A 76 -4.70 3.05 -2.98
N VAL A 77 -4.05 2.83 -1.85
CA VAL A 77 -2.90 3.58 -1.36
C VAL A 77 -1.76 2.59 -1.06
N CYS A 78 -0.56 2.85 -1.58
CA CYS A 78 0.63 2.04 -1.29
C CYS A 78 1.84 2.96 -1.09
N ILE A 79 2.25 3.11 0.17
CA ILE A 79 3.23 4.12 0.58
C ILE A 79 4.46 3.41 1.13
N ARG A 80 5.61 3.55 0.44
CA ARG A 80 6.92 3.00 0.83
C ARG A 80 6.97 1.47 0.98
N ALA A 81 5.92 0.77 0.55
CA ALA A 81 5.81 -0.68 0.67
C ALA A 81 6.27 -1.44 -0.58
N LEU A 82 6.15 -0.83 -1.77
CA LEU A 82 6.40 -1.50 -3.05
C LEU A 82 7.81 -2.11 -3.17
N LYS A 83 8.80 -1.53 -2.49
CA LYS A 83 10.19 -2.03 -2.46
C LYS A 83 10.35 -3.39 -1.77
N TYR A 84 9.40 -3.78 -0.91
CA TYR A 84 9.40 -5.07 -0.22
C TYR A 84 8.68 -6.16 -1.02
N VAL A 85 7.94 -5.80 -2.07
CA VAL A 85 7.23 -6.74 -2.94
C VAL A 85 8.19 -7.44 -3.88
N ARG A 86 8.04 -8.76 -4.10
CA ARG A 86 8.94 -9.52 -4.99
C ARG A 86 8.74 -9.12 -6.44
N ARG A 87 7.49 -9.04 -6.90
CA ARG A 87 7.05 -8.65 -8.26
C ARG A 87 6.18 -7.38 -8.21
N PRO A 88 6.79 -6.18 -8.14
CA PRO A 88 6.08 -4.90 -8.05
C PRO A 88 5.02 -4.68 -9.14
N GLY A 89 5.31 -5.06 -10.39
CA GLY A 89 4.35 -4.96 -11.50
C GLY A 89 3.09 -5.80 -11.28
N ARG A 90 3.22 -7.00 -10.68
CA ARG A 90 2.06 -7.84 -10.32
C ARG A 90 1.23 -7.20 -9.21
N ALA A 91 1.87 -6.67 -8.17
CA ALA A 91 1.14 -5.99 -7.11
C ALA A 91 0.42 -4.72 -7.61
N ILE A 92 1.04 -3.93 -8.50
CA ILE A 92 0.37 -2.79 -9.14
C ILE A 92 -0.84 -3.27 -9.95
N SER A 93 -0.70 -4.33 -10.73
CA SER A 93 -1.81 -4.90 -11.50
C SER A 93 -2.97 -5.36 -10.62
N GLU A 94 -2.70 -6.02 -9.49
CA GLU A 94 -3.74 -6.38 -8.51
C GLU A 94 -4.39 -5.15 -7.88
N MET A 95 -3.60 -4.14 -7.50
CA MET A 95 -4.10 -2.86 -6.98
C MET A 95 -5.04 -2.17 -7.99
N CYS A 96 -4.67 -2.14 -9.27
CA CYS A 96 -5.53 -1.63 -10.34
C CYS A 96 -6.80 -2.48 -10.52
N THR A 97 -6.70 -3.80 -10.37
CA THR A 97 -7.85 -4.72 -10.53
C THR A 97 -8.90 -4.50 -9.45
N VAL A 98 -8.49 -4.34 -8.19
CA VAL A 98 -9.43 -4.12 -7.07
C VAL A 98 -9.96 -2.68 -7.02
N LEU A 99 -9.42 -1.77 -7.81
CA LEU A 99 -9.85 -0.38 -7.92
C LEU A 99 -11.10 -0.26 -8.80
N GLN A 100 -12.04 0.56 -8.38
CA GLN A 100 -13.23 0.91 -9.17
C GLN A 100 -12.85 1.67 -10.45
N PRO A 101 -13.71 1.62 -11.49
CA PRO A 101 -13.60 2.57 -12.59
C PRO A 101 -13.56 4.00 -12.05
N LYS A 102 -12.61 4.82 -12.53
CA LYS A 102 -12.35 6.19 -12.06
C LYS A 102 -11.90 6.30 -10.59
N GLY A 103 -11.57 5.19 -9.94
CA GLY A 103 -10.97 5.19 -8.60
C GLY A 103 -9.55 5.77 -8.63
N ARG A 104 -9.03 6.10 -7.44
CA ARG A 104 -7.71 6.73 -7.28
C ARG A 104 -6.67 5.74 -6.79
N LEU A 105 -5.54 5.65 -7.48
CA LEU A 105 -4.36 4.92 -7.03
C LEU A 105 -3.30 5.92 -6.57
N VAL A 106 -2.82 5.79 -5.34
CA VAL A 106 -1.75 6.62 -4.76
C VAL A 106 -0.55 5.74 -4.46
N LEU A 107 0.60 6.04 -5.07
CA LEU A 107 1.85 5.31 -4.88
C LEU A 107 2.97 6.24 -4.38
N GLU A 108 3.59 5.92 -3.25
CA GLU A 108 4.89 6.49 -2.86
C GLU A 108 5.97 5.41 -2.94
N PHE A 109 7.03 5.68 -3.68
CA PHE A 109 8.17 4.78 -3.86
C PHE A 109 9.46 5.57 -3.94
N SER A 110 10.56 4.88 -3.65
CA SER A 110 11.90 5.47 -3.70
C SER A 110 12.32 5.66 -5.15
N ASN A 111 12.54 6.91 -5.55
CA ASN A 111 13.05 7.25 -6.88
C ASN A 111 14.58 7.19 -6.89
N ILE A 112 15.15 6.33 -7.74
CA ILE A 112 16.61 6.18 -7.84
C ILE A 112 17.32 7.43 -8.41
N LEU A 113 16.60 8.26 -9.18
CA LEU A 113 17.12 9.50 -9.78
C LEU A 113 16.84 10.75 -8.93
N ALA A 114 16.24 10.61 -7.75
CA ALA A 114 16.10 11.76 -6.85
C ALA A 114 17.50 12.26 -6.44
N PRO A 115 17.71 13.58 -6.23
CA PRO A 115 19.00 14.13 -5.80
C PRO A 115 19.57 13.44 -4.55
N ASN A 116 18.69 12.90 -3.70
CA ASN A 116 19.04 12.15 -2.49
C ASN A 116 18.85 10.63 -2.65
N GLY A 117 18.74 10.10 -3.87
CA GLY A 117 18.49 8.68 -4.16
C GLY A 117 19.60 7.78 -3.64
N PHE A 118 20.86 8.21 -3.81
CA PHE A 118 22.03 7.53 -3.23
C PHE A 118 22.04 7.61 -1.69
N LEU A 119 21.73 8.78 -1.13
CA LEU A 119 21.59 8.96 0.32
C LEU A 119 20.48 8.07 0.90
N TYR A 120 19.38 7.88 0.18
CA TYR A 120 18.34 6.94 0.57
C TYR A 120 18.86 5.49 0.58
N LEU A 121 19.64 5.07 -0.43
CA LEU A 121 20.28 3.74 -0.41
C LEU A 121 21.21 3.62 0.81
N ALA A 122 22.06 4.62 1.06
CA ALA A 122 23.01 4.64 2.17
C ALA A 122 22.31 4.64 3.55
N GLN A 123 21.27 5.45 3.76
CA GLN A 123 20.49 5.49 5.01
C GLN A 123 19.75 4.18 5.30
N ASN A 124 19.52 3.35 4.29
CA ASN A 124 18.80 2.09 4.42
C ASN A 124 19.72 0.88 4.28
N ILE A 125 21.05 1.08 4.18
CA ILE A 125 22.03 -0.01 4.08
C ILE A 125 22.02 -0.91 5.33
N SER A 126 21.69 -0.32 6.49
CA SER A 126 21.57 -1.03 7.77
C SER A 126 20.19 -1.64 8.02
N ARG A 127 19.19 -1.38 7.16
CA ARG A 127 17.87 -2.03 7.30
C ARG A 127 17.95 -3.46 6.79
N LYS A 128 17.56 -4.43 7.63
CA LYS A 128 17.57 -5.86 7.31
C LYS A 128 16.81 -6.15 5.99
N GLY A 129 17.50 -6.79 5.05
CA GLY A 129 16.95 -7.29 3.79
C GLY A 129 18.03 -7.35 2.69
N PRO A 130 18.05 -8.39 1.84
CA PRO A 130 19.15 -8.60 0.90
C PRO A 130 19.13 -7.63 -0.30
N ILE A 131 18.02 -6.95 -0.56
CA ILE A 131 17.84 -6.12 -1.77
C ILE A 131 17.03 -4.87 -1.43
N LEU A 132 17.64 -3.70 -1.61
CA LEU A 132 16.92 -2.44 -1.60
C LEU A 132 16.42 -2.14 -3.02
N LYS A 133 15.10 -2.10 -3.22
CA LYS A 133 14.51 -1.71 -4.50
C LYS A 133 14.21 -0.22 -4.52
N ALA A 134 14.75 0.47 -5.52
CA ALA A 134 14.34 1.80 -5.94
C ALA A 134 13.81 1.71 -7.38
N PHE A 135 12.93 2.63 -7.75
CA PHE A 135 12.23 2.60 -9.03
C PHE A 135 12.50 3.86 -9.82
N LEU A 136 12.57 3.72 -11.14
CA LEU A 136 12.49 4.88 -12.03
C LEU A 136 11.01 5.22 -12.24
N PRO A 137 10.63 6.50 -12.32
CA PRO A 137 9.26 6.90 -12.64
C PRO A 137 8.72 6.23 -13.91
N ARG A 138 9.57 6.11 -14.95
CA ARG A 138 9.22 5.41 -16.21
C ARG A 138 8.85 3.94 -16.01
N THR A 139 9.49 3.25 -15.06
CA THR A 139 9.22 1.83 -14.76
C THR A 139 7.84 1.68 -14.12
N ILE A 140 7.51 2.55 -13.16
CA ILE A 140 6.17 2.57 -12.55
C ILE A 140 5.11 2.94 -13.58
N ALA A 141 5.36 3.95 -14.42
CA ALA A 141 4.47 4.33 -15.52
C ALA A 141 4.23 3.17 -16.50
N GLN A 142 5.26 2.37 -16.79
CA GLN A 142 5.11 1.16 -17.62
C GLN A 142 4.21 0.11 -16.97
N TYR A 143 4.40 -0.17 -15.67
CA TYR A 143 3.52 -1.10 -14.95
C TYR A 143 2.06 -0.63 -14.91
N LEU A 144 1.83 0.67 -14.74
CA LEU A 144 0.49 1.26 -14.77
C LEU A 144 -0.17 1.11 -16.15
N ARG A 145 0.55 1.43 -17.23
CA ARG A 145 0.06 1.25 -18.61
C ARG A 145 -0.29 -0.22 -18.90
N GLN A 146 0.58 -1.15 -18.49
CA GLN A 146 0.33 -2.58 -18.64
C GLN A 146 -0.89 -3.07 -17.83
N SER A 147 -1.26 -2.33 -16.79
CA SER A 147 -2.43 -2.62 -15.95
C SER A 147 -3.70 -1.90 -16.42
N GLY A 148 -3.65 -1.19 -17.56
CA GLY A 148 -4.78 -0.46 -18.12
C GLY A 148 -5.08 0.89 -17.45
N MET A 149 -4.18 1.41 -16.62
CA MET A 149 -4.25 2.80 -16.14
C MET A 149 -3.48 3.70 -17.09
N THR A 150 -4.18 4.67 -17.68
CA THR A 150 -3.65 5.74 -18.55
C THR A 150 -3.50 7.03 -17.77
#